data_AF-A0A2D4PTW0-F1
#
_entry.id   AF-A0A2D4PTW0-F1
#
_cell.length_a   1.000
_cell.length_b   1.000
_cell.length_c   1.000
_cell.angle_alpha   90.00
_cell.angle_beta   90.00
_cell.angle_gamma   90.00
#
_symmetry.space_group_name_H-M   'P 1'
#
loop_
_entity.id
_entity.type
_entity.pdbx_description
1 polymer ?
#
loop_
_entity_poly.entity_id
_entity_poly.type
_entity_poly.pdbx_seq_one_letter_code
_entity_poly.pdbx_strand_id
1 'polypeptide(L)'
;RVVMQRGGPRGWGETVARPRPGRVHDEAERDSEAKQKRKVAEIYQVLNNEPVDIAPLRRMAISEGGLLMDEIRCKVWPRLLNVNIDKLLPAPEEELRENSKDYQQVLLDVRRSLRRFPPGMLIG
;
A
#
# COMPACT_ATOMS: atom_id res chain seq x y z
N ARG A 1 15.75 44.37 70.00
CA ARG A 1 15.65 42.95 70.47
C ARG A 1 14.16 42.62 70.39
N VAL A 2 13.67 41.83 69.45
CA VAL A 2 13.79 40.37 69.31
C VAL A 2 13.55 39.98 67.84
N VAL A 3 14.27 38.97 67.36
CA VAL A 3 14.10 38.31 66.05
C VAL A 3 13.15 37.12 66.20
N MET A 4 12.24 36.89 65.24
CA MET A 4 11.56 35.61 64.94
C MET A 4 10.63 35.84 63.73
N GLN A 5 10.31 34.91 62.83
CA GLN A 5 10.93 33.74 62.19
C GLN A 5 10.00 33.41 60.98
N ARG A 6 10.49 32.63 60.03
CA ARG A 6 9.93 32.40 58.68
C ARG A 6 8.61 31.61 58.67
N GLY A 7 7.74 31.88 57.70
CA GLY A 7 6.64 31.00 57.25
C GLY A 7 6.34 31.26 55.77
N GLY A 8 6.63 30.28 54.91
CA GLY A 8 6.55 30.40 53.45
C GLY A 8 5.13 30.32 52.87
N PRO A 9 4.90 30.80 51.63
CA PRO A 9 3.60 30.74 51.00
C PRO A 9 3.37 29.39 50.30
N ARG A 10 2.16 28.86 50.49
CA ARG A 10 1.53 27.87 49.63
C ARG A 10 1.29 28.50 48.26
N GLY A 11 1.77 27.88 47.18
CA GLY A 11 1.48 28.26 45.81
C GLY A 11 1.38 27.02 44.95
N TRP A 12 0.15 26.65 44.60
CA TRP A 12 -0.19 25.57 43.69
C TRP A 12 0.35 25.87 42.29
N GLY A 13 1.04 24.91 41.69
CA GLY A 13 1.60 25.03 40.35
C GLY A 13 2.21 23.71 39.88
N GLU A 14 1.44 22.62 39.97
CA GLU A 14 1.78 21.39 39.25
C GLU A 14 1.57 21.64 37.75
N THR A 15 2.63 22.02 37.06
CA THR A 15 2.73 21.85 35.62
C THR A 15 2.83 20.35 35.35
N VAL A 16 1.68 19.70 35.13
CA VAL A 16 1.65 18.38 34.51
C VAL A 16 2.21 18.54 33.11
N ALA A 17 3.51 18.27 32.96
CA ALA A 17 4.17 18.22 31.67
C ALA A 17 3.45 17.18 30.81
N ARG A 18 2.70 17.65 29.81
CA ARG A 18 2.10 16.78 28.80
C ARG A 18 3.23 15.95 28.14
N PRO A 19 3.08 14.62 28.01
CA PRO A 19 4.09 13.82 27.34
C PRO A 19 4.25 14.32 25.89
N ARG A 20 5.51 14.50 25.46
CA ARG A 20 5.80 14.86 24.06
C ARG A 20 5.33 13.72 23.14
N PRO A 21 4.59 13.99 22.06
CA PRO A 21 3.98 12.96 21.20
C PRO A 21 4.96 12.18 20.30
N GLY A 22 6.28 12.31 20.50
CA GLY A 22 7.28 11.81 19.56
C GLY A 22 7.59 10.30 19.59
N ARG A 23 7.28 9.57 20.68
CA ARG A 23 7.72 8.16 20.82
C ARG A 23 6.78 7.11 20.22
N VAL A 24 5.48 7.42 20.15
CA VAL A 24 4.44 6.44 19.75
C VAL A 24 4.42 6.23 18.24
N HIS A 25 4.73 7.27 17.47
CA HIS A 25 4.73 7.22 16.00
C HIS A 25 5.82 6.29 15.46
N ASP A 26 7.03 6.38 16.01
CA ASP A 26 8.19 5.61 15.57
C ASP A 26 8.05 4.10 15.84
N GLU A 27 7.37 3.72 16.92
CA GLU A 27 7.13 2.30 17.27
C GLU A 27 6.05 1.68 16.38
N ALA A 28 4.97 2.42 16.12
CA ALA A 28 3.91 1.98 15.23
C ALA A 28 4.39 1.79 13.78
N GLU A 29 5.26 2.68 13.29
CA GLU A 29 5.85 2.59 11.96
C GLU A 29 6.75 1.35 11.84
N ARG A 30 7.61 1.10 12.83
CA ARG A 30 8.46 -0.12 12.86
C ARG A 30 7.64 -1.41 12.90
N ASP A 31 6.57 -1.46 13.69
CA ASP A 31 5.70 -2.63 13.73
C ASP A 31 4.98 -2.85 12.39
N SER A 32 4.54 -1.77 11.74
CA SER A 32 3.95 -1.81 10.40
C SER A 32 4.92 -2.36 9.36
N GLU A 33 6.17 -1.87 9.34
CA GLU A 33 7.20 -2.40 8.45
C GLU A 33 7.49 -3.88 8.70
N ALA A 34 7.56 -4.29 9.96
CA ALA A 34 7.79 -5.69 10.32
C ALA A 34 6.63 -6.58 9.85
N LYS A 35 5.38 -6.12 10.00
CA LYS A 35 4.19 -6.79 9.45
C LYS A 35 4.27 -6.91 7.93
N GLN A 36 4.64 -5.83 7.24
CA GLN A 36 4.78 -5.81 5.79
C GLN A 36 5.85 -6.82 5.33
N LYS A 37 7.03 -6.82 5.94
CA LYS A 37 8.14 -7.74 5.63
C LYS A 37 7.74 -9.21 5.81
N ARG A 38 7.05 -9.54 6.90
CA ARG A 38 6.51 -10.90 7.14
C ARG A 38 5.53 -11.32 6.05
N LYS A 39 4.58 -10.44 5.72
CA LYS A 39 3.58 -10.70 4.67
C LYS A 39 4.23 -10.93 3.30
N VAL A 40 5.27 -10.16 2.93
CA VAL A 40 6.04 -10.40 1.71
C VAL A 40 6.67 -11.79 1.71
N ALA A 41 7.32 -12.18 2.81
CA ALA A 41 7.98 -13.48 2.92
C ALA A 41 6.98 -14.65 2.78
N GLU A 42 5.82 -14.55 3.44
CA GLU A 42 4.75 -15.56 3.34
C GLU A 42 4.19 -15.67 1.92
N ILE A 43 3.96 -14.55 1.24
CA ILE A 43 3.50 -14.56 -0.17
C ILE A 43 4.53 -15.28 -1.05
N TYR A 44 5.81 -14.96 -0.92
CA TYR A 44 6.87 -15.61 -1.70
C TYR A 44 7.01 -17.10 -1.39
N GLN A 45 6.86 -17.49 -0.12
CA GLN A 45 6.84 -18.90 0.27
C GLN A 45 5.72 -19.65 -0.46
N VAL A 46 4.51 -19.10 -0.50
CA VAL A 46 3.37 -19.73 -1.20
C VAL A 46 3.60 -19.78 -2.71
N LEU A 47 4.16 -18.72 -3.31
CA LEU A 47 4.44 -18.66 -4.74
C LEU A 47 5.54 -19.65 -5.19
N ASN A 48 6.44 -20.04 -4.28
CA ASN A 48 7.52 -20.98 -4.57
C ASN A 48 7.11 -22.46 -4.40
N ASN A 49 5.89 -22.74 -3.90
CA ASN A 49 5.37 -24.08 -3.81
C ASN A 49 4.87 -24.58 -5.17
N GLU A 50 5.04 -25.86 -5.46
CA GLU A 50 4.52 -26.52 -6.65
C GLU A 50 3.62 -27.70 -6.22
N PRO A 51 2.29 -27.67 -6.45
CA PRO A 51 1.52 -26.58 -7.05
C PRO A 51 1.32 -25.39 -6.11
N VAL A 52 1.15 -24.20 -6.68
CA VAL A 52 0.86 -22.97 -5.91
C VAL A 52 -0.51 -23.07 -5.25
N ASP A 53 -0.56 -22.99 -3.91
CA ASP A 53 -1.82 -22.92 -3.17
C ASP A 53 -2.45 -21.51 -3.27
N ILE A 54 -3.62 -21.43 -3.89
CA ILE A 54 -4.33 -20.18 -4.14
C ILE A 54 -5.07 -19.69 -2.88
N ALA A 55 -5.44 -20.56 -1.95
CA ALA A 55 -6.24 -20.19 -0.78
C ALA A 55 -5.51 -19.19 0.16
N PRO A 56 -4.22 -19.37 0.50
CA PRO A 56 -3.43 -18.38 1.21
C PRO A 56 -3.33 -17.05 0.45
N LEU A 57 -3.11 -17.08 -0.87
CA LEU A 57 -3.02 -15.86 -1.69
C LEU A 57 -4.31 -15.04 -1.62
N ARG A 58 -5.48 -15.69 -1.64
CA ARG A 58 -6.79 -15.03 -1.46
C ARG A 58 -6.91 -14.38 -0.08
N ARG A 59 -6.54 -15.10 0.99
CA ARG A 59 -6.57 -14.55 2.35
C ARG A 59 -5.66 -13.32 2.49
N MET A 60 -4.46 -13.38 1.92
CA MET A 60 -3.50 -12.27 1.96
C MET A 60 -3.93 -11.07 1.12
N ALA A 61 -4.63 -11.28 0.01
CA ALA A 61 -5.19 -10.20 -0.81
C ALA A 61 -6.34 -9.44 -0.13
N ILE A 62 -7.11 -10.13 0.72
CA ILE A 62 -8.26 -9.55 1.46
C ILE A 62 -7.83 -8.96 2.82
N SER A 63 -6.74 -9.48 3.41
CA SER A 63 -6.25 -8.97 4.70
C SER A 63 -5.73 -7.53 4.60
N GLU A 64 -5.59 -6.88 5.75
CA GLU A 64 -5.15 -5.48 5.86
C GLU A 64 -3.95 -5.15 4.95
N GLY A 65 -4.03 -4.01 4.26
CA GLY A 65 -3.03 -3.56 3.28
C GLY A 65 -3.03 -4.33 1.96
N GLY A 66 -3.82 -5.41 1.81
CA GLY A 66 -3.93 -6.19 0.58
C GLY A 66 -2.59 -6.72 0.07
N LEU A 67 -2.40 -6.72 -1.25
CA LEU A 67 -1.11 -7.03 -1.87
C LEU A 67 -0.23 -5.79 -1.92
N LEU A 68 0.96 -5.90 -1.33
CA LEU A 68 1.77 -4.76 -0.90
C LEU A 68 2.40 -3.94 -2.04
N MET A 69 2.99 -4.62 -3.04
CA MET A 69 3.79 -3.98 -4.09
C MET A 69 3.38 -4.49 -5.47
N ASP A 70 3.65 -3.69 -6.50
CA ASP A 70 3.32 -4.03 -7.89
C ASP A 70 3.95 -5.35 -8.35
N GLU A 71 5.22 -5.58 -8.01
CA GLU A 71 5.93 -6.83 -8.30
C GLU A 71 5.21 -8.08 -7.78
N ILE A 72 4.61 -7.99 -6.58
CA ILE A 72 3.83 -9.06 -6.00
C ILE A 72 2.49 -9.19 -6.74
N ARG A 73 1.81 -8.07 -7.04
CA ARG A 73 0.53 -8.06 -7.76
C ARG A 73 0.68 -8.68 -9.15
N CYS A 74 1.74 -8.37 -9.88
CA CYS A 74 2.06 -8.96 -11.18
C CYS A 74 2.20 -10.49 -11.14
N LYS A 75 2.66 -11.06 -10.01
CA LYS A 75 2.77 -12.52 -9.82
C LYS A 75 1.47 -13.15 -9.33
N VAL A 76 0.78 -12.49 -8.39
CA VAL A 76 -0.37 -13.06 -7.67
C VAL A 76 -1.69 -12.90 -8.45
N TRP A 77 -1.93 -11.75 -9.08
CA TRP A 77 -3.21 -11.50 -9.78
C TRP A 77 -3.52 -12.52 -10.89
N PRO A 78 -2.57 -12.91 -11.78
CA PRO A 78 -2.86 -13.93 -12.78
C PRO A 78 -3.28 -15.26 -12.15
N ARG A 79 -2.67 -15.64 -11.02
CA ARG A 79 -3.03 -16.87 -10.28
C ARG A 79 -4.43 -16.77 -9.68
N LEU A 80 -4.79 -15.62 -9.09
CA LEU A 80 -6.13 -15.39 -8.53
C LEU A 80 -7.22 -15.35 -9.61
N LEU A 81 -6.91 -14.86 -10.80
CA LEU A 81 -7.81 -14.82 -11.96
C LEU A 81 -7.77 -16.10 -12.80
N ASN A 82 -6.95 -17.07 -12.42
CA ASN A 82 -6.75 -18.32 -13.14
C ASN A 82 -6.30 -18.11 -14.61
N VAL A 83 -5.47 -17.09 -14.84
CA VAL A 83 -4.89 -16.70 -16.14
C VAL A 83 -3.50 -17.33 -16.29
N ASN A 84 -3.25 -17.95 -17.45
CA ASN A 84 -1.93 -18.46 -17.81
C ASN A 84 -1.13 -17.37 -18.53
N ILE A 85 -0.06 -16.90 -17.88
CA ILE A 85 0.81 -15.81 -18.37
C ILE A 85 1.71 -16.27 -19.53
N ASP A 86 1.93 -17.57 -19.68
CA ASP A 86 2.72 -18.14 -20.77
C ASP A 86 1.92 -18.27 -22.08
N LYS A 87 0.59 -18.11 -21.99
CA LYS A 87 -0.34 -18.24 -23.12
C LYS A 87 -1.09 -16.94 -23.40
N LEU A 88 -0.36 -15.82 -23.44
CA LEU A 88 -0.93 -14.53 -23.81
C LEU A 88 -1.08 -14.42 -25.33
N LEU A 89 -2.23 -13.88 -25.76
CA LEU A 89 -2.45 -13.56 -27.17
C LEU A 89 -1.54 -12.38 -27.57
N PRO A 90 -1.01 -12.37 -28.80
CA PRO A 90 -0.29 -11.21 -29.30
C PRO A 90 -1.22 -10.00 -29.36
N ALA A 91 -0.62 -8.81 -29.29
CA ALA A 91 -1.36 -7.57 -29.51
C ALA A 91 -2.00 -7.60 -30.92
N PRO A 92 -3.26 -7.16 -31.06
CA PRO A 92 -3.91 -7.06 -32.37
C PRO A 92 -3.17 -6.04 -33.25
N GLU A 93 -3.24 -6.26 -34.57
CA GLU A 93 -2.68 -5.35 -35.57
C GLU A 93 -3.33 -3.96 -35.50
N GLU A 94 -2.55 -2.91 -35.80
CA GLU A 94 -3.01 -1.52 -35.67
C GLU A 94 -4.26 -1.24 -36.52
N GLU A 95 -4.32 -1.79 -37.74
CA GLU A 95 -5.47 -1.65 -38.63
C GLU A 95 -6.75 -2.23 -38.02
N LEU A 96 -6.65 -3.32 -37.24
CA LEU A 96 -7.82 -3.89 -36.56
C LEU A 96 -8.30 -3.00 -35.40
N ARG A 97 -7.40 -2.20 -34.81
CA ARG A 97 -7.73 -1.27 -33.71
C ARG A 97 -8.45 -0.04 -34.24
N GLU A 98 -7.95 0.55 -35.32
CA GLU A 98 -8.51 1.77 -35.93
C GLU A 98 -9.86 1.52 -36.63
N ASN A 99 -10.03 0.33 -37.22
CA ASN A 99 -11.29 -0.08 -37.86
C ASN A 99 -12.38 -0.54 -36.88
N SER A 100 -12.09 -0.53 -35.57
CA SER A 100 -13.09 -0.87 -34.55
C SER A 100 -14.20 0.17 -34.49
N LYS A 101 -15.47 -0.29 -34.43
CA LYS A 101 -16.63 0.58 -34.24
C LYS A 101 -16.56 1.40 -32.94
N ASP A 102 -15.82 0.89 -31.96
CA ASP A 102 -15.67 1.52 -30.64
C ASP A 102 -14.46 2.43 -30.54
N TYR A 103 -13.63 2.54 -31.60
CA TYR A 103 -12.35 3.25 -31.56
C TYR A 103 -12.47 4.68 -31.02
N GLN A 104 -13.41 5.46 -31.57
CA GLN A 104 -13.63 6.85 -31.15
C GLN A 104 -14.05 6.95 -29.68
N GLN A 105 -14.87 6.01 -29.19
CA GLN A 105 -15.33 5.99 -27.80
C GLN A 105 -14.19 5.64 -26.85
N VAL A 106 -13.40 4.61 -27.17
CA VAL A 106 -12.22 4.22 -26.39
C VAL A 106 -11.22 5.37 -26.30
N LEU A 107 -10.95 6.07 -27.42
CA LEU A 107 -10.04 7.20 -27.44
C LEU A 107 -10.48 8.32 -26.48
N LEU A 108 -11.78 8.65 -26.47
CA LEU A 108 -12.34 9.66 -25.57
C LEU A 108 -12.20 9.24 -24.09
N ASP A 109 -12.46 7.98 -23.77
CA ASP A 109 -12.39 7.50 -22.40
C ASP A 109 -10.95 7.38 -21.88
N VAL A 110 -10.01 6.98 -22.75
CA VAL A 110 -8.58 7.00 -22.44
C VAL A 110 -8.14 8.43 -22.11
N ARG A 111 -8.48 9.41 -22.96
CA ARG A 111 -8.14 10.83 -22.72
C ARG A 111 -8.71 11.34 -21.39
N ARG A 112 -9.95 10.98 -21.06
CA ARG A 112 -10.58 11.34 -19.76
C ARG A 112 -9.91 10.66 -18.57
N SER A 113 -9.33 9.48 -18.77
CA SER A 113 -8.67 8.69 -17.73
C SER A 113 -7.24 9.15 -17.41
N LEU A 114 -6.63 9.99 -18.25
CA LEU A 114 -5.23 10.41 -18.09
C LEU A 114 -4.91 10.99 -16.71
N ARG A 115 -5.89 11.65 -16.09
CA ARG A 115 -5.77 12.19 -14.71
C ARG A 115 -5.55 11.14 -13.62
N ARG A 116 -5.72 9.84 -13.92
CA ARG A 116 -5.51 8.73 -12.97
C ARG A 116 -4.07 8.23 -12.95
N PHE A 117 -3.25 8.67 -13.89
CA PHE A 117 -1.84 8.35 -13.94
C PHE A 117 -1.04 9.30 -13.05
N PRO A 118 0.11 8.85 -12.51
CA PRO A 118 0.99 9.70 -11.71
C PRO A 118 1.45 10.96 -12.49
N PRO A 119 1.55 12.13 -11.84
CA PRO A 119 2.09 13.32 -12.47
C PRO A 119 3.56 13.11 -12.87
N GLY A 120 3.94 13.56 -14.07
CA GLY A 120 5.30 13.39 -14.62
C GLY A 120 5.50 12.13 -15.45
N MET A 121 4.49 11.24 -15.52
CA MET A 121 4.48 10.12 -16.45
C MET A 121 3.94 10.59 -17.81
N LEU A 122 4.78 11.29 -18.60
CA LEU A 122 4.40 11.71 -19.95
C LEU A 122 4.24 10.48 -20.86
N ILE A 123 3.08 10.35 -21.47
CA ILE A 123 2.85 9.47 -22.62
C ILE A 123 3.33 10.29 -23.83
N GLY A 124 4.57 10.05 -24.26
CA GLY A 124 5.13 10.58 -25.50
C GLY A 124 4.58 9.87 -26.73
#